data_AF-A0A2V9NAL8-F1
#
_entry.id   AF-A0A2V9NAL8-F1
#
_cell.length_a   1.000
_cell.length_b   1.000
_cell.length_c   1.000
_cell.angle_alpha   90.00
_cell.angle_beta   90.00
_cell.angle_gamma   90.00
#
_symmetry.space_group_name_H-M   'P 1'
#
loop_
_entity.id
_entity.type
_entity.pdbx_description
1 polymer ?
#
loop_
_entity_poly.entity_id
_entity_poly.type
_entity_poly.pdbx_seq_one_letter_code
_entity_poly.pdbx_strand_id
1 'polypeptide(L)'
;MNLSYTLTTEDRREGRRTYDSALARMRWLMWMAEPFSFAALGFGVYCYVTGNRALALSLFASFGYLFSKGFLLRFLRDLLAGRRRSETEHFQLETSDSGIVFSAIGATSSGLTSAQNQWSDFQAYCQTPDLFVLALGLAFYVVPKRSLTAAQTSEFQAILSSKLPQVTIRTGIRAVRHAVSLGLLGYIAFFFFGGTIQRALWWGLRPFQARRAVRSSASVRLPQPASPDQLHGFGQIYVVPIGDTASLISPSLLQYYRSKYGLLLHVLPSVPVPEWARDQARQQLVADELLEAMRRAYPQQAASPNSILIGVTNEDIYTARLNPAYYGEPAAPSLLETRLRKLLTKNIGISFYGLELTSDRGSVLYNDIEDMETLDAMGEDYSVRDARTRRNETHEEGDPCFTLPHYYSPQKQRTDSAYLAGCSSTHGETDLEVLDVYLRYGMLLSRRTDFYLP
;
A
#
# COMPACT_ATOMS: atom_id res chain seq x y z
N MET A 1 -24.17 -19.13 59.41
CA MET A 1 -22.75 -19.55 59.51
C MET A 1 -21.91 -18.32 59.16
N ASN A 2 -21.01 -17.87 60.04
CA ASN A 2 -20.39 -16.54 59.91
C ASN A 2 -18.99 -16.64 59.32
N LEU A 3 -18.86 -16.41 58.01
CA LEU A 3 -17.57 -16.27 57.35
C LEU A 3 -17.16 -14.80 57.48
N SER A 4 -16.17 -14.53 58.33
CA SER A 4 -15.69 -13.18 58.60
C SER A 4 -14.32 -12.98 57.92
N TYR A 5 -14.25 -12.05 56.97
CA TYR A 5 -13.03 -11.81 56.19
C TYR A 5 -12.68 -10.33 56.09
N THR A 6 -11.42 -9.99 56.36
CA THR A 6 -10.88 -8.62 56.26
C THR A 6 -10.21 -8.41 54.90
N LEU A 7 -10.78 -7.52 54.09
CA LEU A 7 -10.23 -7.22 52.77
C LEU A 7 -9.09 -6.20 52.89
N THR A 8 -7.86 -6.62 52.55
CA THR A 8 -6.68 -5.74 52.63
C THR A 8 -6.59 -4.78 51.43
N THR A 9 -5.84 -3.69 51.58
CA THR A 9 -5.56 -2.76 50.48
C THR A 9 -4.80 -3.43 49.31
N GLU A 10 -3.95 -4.40 49.62
CA GLU A 10 -3.21 -5.17 48.61
C GLU A 10 -4.14 -6.12 47.84
N ASP A 11 -5.04 -6.81 48.55
CA ASP A 11 -6.06 -7.65 47.94
C ASP A 11 -6.95 -6.87 46.97
N ARG A 12 -7.29 -5.62 47.31
CA ARG A 12 -8.02 -4.72 46.42
C ARG A 12 -7.19 -4.29 45.21
N ARG A 13 -5.92 -3.90 45.40
CA ARG A 13 -5.04 -3.49 44.29
C ARG A 13 -4.91 -4.60 43.27
N GLU A 14 -4.70 -5.81 43.75
CA GLU A 14 -4.50 -6.95 42.87
C GLU A 14 -5.82 -7.51 42.32
N GLY A 15 -6.93 -7.46 43.07
CA GLY A 15 -8.26 -7.70 42.52
C GLY A 15 -8.61 -6.72 41.41
N ARG A 16 -8.23 -5.45 41.56
CA ARG A 16 -8.37 -4.42 40.52
C ARG A 16 -7.45 -4.68 39.33
N ARG A 17 -6.19 -5.06 39.54
CA ARG A 17 -5.29 -5.48 38.43
C ARG A 17 -5.85 -6.68 37.68
N THR A 18 -6.39 -7.66 38.40
CA THR A 18 -6.98 -8.86 37.80
C THR A 18 -8.23 -8.52 37.00
N TYR A 19 -9.13 -7.71 37.57
CA TYR A 19 -10.31 -7.18 36.88
C TYR A 19 -9.93 -6.35 35.65
N ASP A 20 -9.00 -5.41 35.80
CA ASP A 20 -8.50 -4.56 34.72
C ASP A 20 -7.79 -5.39 33.65
N SER A 21 -7.08 -6.47 34.00
CA SER A 21 -6.42 -7.37 33.03
C SER A 21 -7.43 -8.25 32.28
N ALA A 22 -8.48 -8.73 32.95
CA ALA A 22 -9.57 -9.48 32.33
C ALA A 22 -10.35 -8.57 31.37
N LEU A 23 -10.61 -7.33 31.78
CA LEU A 23 -11.23 -6.31 30.93
C LEU A 23 -10.30 -5.78 29.84
N ALA A 24 -8.98 -5.72 30.05
CA ALA A 24 -8.02 -5.22 29.07
C ALA A 24 -8.05 -6.07 27.79
N ARG A 25 -8.24 -7.39 27.91
CA ARG A 25 -8.45 -8.27 26.75
C ARG A 25 -9.72 -7.93 25.97
N MET A 26 -10.81 -7.56 26.65
CA MET A 26 -12.02 -7.05 25.98
C MET A 26 -11.82 -5.62 25.46
N ARG A 27 -10.99 -4.81 26.13
CA ARG A 27 -10.71 -3.42 25.76
C ARG A 27 -9.99 -3.35 24.41
N TRP A 28 -9.06 -4.26 24.14
CA TRP A 28 -8.39 -4.37 22.84
C TRP A 28 -9.40 -4.68 21.71
N LEU A 29 -10.31 -5.64 21.92
CA LEU A 29 -11.37 -5.95 20.97
C LEU A 29 -12.31 -4.76 20.72
N MET A 30 -12.67 -4.02 21.77
CA MET A 30 -13.48 -2.80 21.62
C MET A 30 -12.73 -1.67 20.92
N TRP A 31 -11.41 -1.57 21.10
CA TRP A 31 -10.59 -0.56 20.44
C TRP A 31 -10.48 -0.79 18.94
N MET A 32 -10.52 -2.04 18.50
CA MET A 32 -10.55 -2.37 17.07
C MET A 32 -11.93 -2.11 16.46
N ALA A 33 -13.04 -2.34 17.18
CA ALA A 33 -14.40 -2.17 16.64
C ALA A 33 -14.74 -0.71 16.26
N GLU A 34 -14.16 0.26 16.96
CA GLU A 34 -14.40 1.68 16.77
C GLU A 34 -13.99 2.19 15.37
N PRO A 35 -12.74 2.02 14.89
CA PRO A 35 -12.34 2.40 13.54
C PRO A 35 -13.12 1.65 12.45
N PHE A 36 -13.47 0.37 12.67
CA PHE A 36 -14.30 -0.36 11.71
C PHE A 36 -15.72 0.20 11.60
N SER A 37 -16.31 0.68 12.69
CA SER A 37 -17.63 1.32 12.65
C SER A 37 -17.59 2.61 11.83
N PHE A 38 -16.59 3.47 12.04
CA PHE A 38 -16.44 4.71 11.26
C PHE A 38 -16.11 4.44 9.78
N ALA A 39 -15.30 3.41 9.49
CA ALA A 39 -15.06 2.97 8.12
C ALA A 39 -16.37 2.53 7.44
N ALA A 40 -17.17 1.68 8.11
CA ALA A 40 -18.46 1.25 7.59
C ALA A 40 -19.42 2.42 7.32
N LEU A 41 -19.46 3.43 8.21
CA LEU A 41 -20.24 4.64 8.01
C LEU A 41 -19.77 5.43 6.78
N GLY A 42 -18.45 5.66 6.65
CA GLY A 42 -17.87 6.38 5.51
C GLY A 42 -18.15 5.69 4.17
N PHE A 43 -17.97 4.37 4.12
CA PHE A 43 -18.31 3.57 2.93
C PHE A 43 -19.82 3.56 2.65
N GLY A 44 -20.66 3.52 3.69
CA GLY A 44 -22.12 3.59 3.54
C GLY A 44 -22.56 4.90 2.88
N VAL A 45 -22.03 6.04 3.33
CA VAL A 45 -22.30 7.36 2.73
C VAL A 45 -21.83 7.39 1.28
N TYR A 46 -20.63 6.89 0.99
CA TYR A 46 -20.11 6.82 -0.38
C TYR A 46 -21.00 5.97 -1.30
N CYS A 47 -21.40 4.78 -0.86
CA CYS A 47 -22.28 3.89 -1.62
C CYS A 47 -23.67 4.53 -1.86
N TYR A 48 -24.17 5.28 -0.89
CA TYR A 48 -25.44 5.99 -1.02
C TYR A 48 -25.36 7.09 -2.10
N VAL A 49 -24.30 7.89 -2.08
CA VAL A 49 -24.08 9.00 -3.04
C VAL A 49 -23.83 8.47 -4.45
N THR A 50 -23.16 7.32 -4.60
CA THR A 50 -22.88 6.68 -5.90
C THR A 50 -24.05 5.85 -6.45
N GLY A 51 -25.20 5.82 -5.76
CA GLY A 51 -26.43 5.20 -6.25
C GLY A 51 -26.59 3.72 -5.87
N ASN A 52 -25.64 3.10 -5.18
CA ASN A 52 -25.76 1.72 -4.70
C ASN A 52 -26.46 1.65 -3.33
N ARG A 53 -27.79 1.83 -3.34
CA ARG A 53 -28.61 1.91 -2.12
C ARG A 53 -28.61 0.63 -1.28
N ALA A 54 -28.57 -0.55 -1.92
CA ALA A 54 -28.60 -1.83 -1.21
C ALA A 54 -27.34 -2.04 -0.37
N LEU A 55 -26.16 -1.76 -0.95
CA LEU A 55 -24.89 -1.84 -0.24
C LEU A 55 -24.80 -0.77 0.87
N ALA A 56 -25.27 0.44 0.59
CA ALA A 56 -25.32 1.51 1.58
C ALA A 56 -26.15 1.13 2.82
N LEU A 57 -27.34 0.56 2.62
CA LEU A 57 -28.20 0.09 3.71
C LEU A 57 -27.52 -1.01 4.54
N SER A 58 -26.83 -1.95 3.89
CA SER A 58 -26.07 -3.01 4.58
C SER A 58 -24.94 -2.44 5.44
N LEU A 59 -24.21 -1.46 4.92
CA LEU A 59 -23.11 -0.80 5.63
C LEU A 59 -23.63 0.08 6.79
N PHE A 60 -24.75 0.78 6.63
CA PHE A 60 -25.37 1.53 7.72
C PHE A 60 -25.93 0.62 8.82
N ALA A 61 -26.52 -0.52 8.46
CA ALA A 61 -26.96 -1.52 9.44
C ALA A 61 -25.76 -2.10 10.21
N SER A 62 -24.66 -2.38 9.51
CA SER A 62 -23.41 -2.85 10.12
C SER A 62 -22.81 -1.81 11.07
N PHE A 63 -22.81 -0.53 10.68
CA PHE A 63 -22.42 0.59 11.55
C PHE A 63 -23.30 0.65 12.79
N GLY A 64 -24.63 0.65 12.65
CA GLY A 64 -25.56 0.71 13.78
C GLY A 64 -25.37 -0.46 14.75
N TYR A 65 -25.12 -1.66 14.23
CA TYR A 65 -24.81 -2.83 15.05
C TYR A 65 -23.49 -2.69 15.82
N LEU A 66 -22.40 -2.32 15.14
CA LEU A 66 -21.08 -2.17 15.76
C LEU A 66 -21.05 -1.01 16.76
N PHE A 67 -21.67 0.11 16.41
CA PHE A 67 -21.75 1.31 17.24
C PHE A 67 -22.58 1.07 18.50
N SER A 68 -23.74 0.40 18.38
CA SER A 68 -24.58 0.05 19.55
C SER A 68 -23.90 -0.94 20.50
N LYS A 69 -23.09 -1.88 19.98
CA LYS A 69 -22.35 -2.85 20.80
C LYS A 69 -21.10 -2.26 21.46
N GLY A 70 -20.36 -1.40 20.77
CA GLY A 70 -19.09 -0.86 21.27
C GLY A 70 -19.25 0.44 22.05
N PHE A 71 -19.89 1.44 21.44
CA PHE A 71 -19.94 2.79 21.97
C PHE A 71 -20.98 2.95 23.07
N LEU A 72 -22.19 2.40 22.91
CA LEU A 72 -23.27 2.55 23.90
C LEU A 72 -22.88 1.92 25.25
N LEU A 73 -22.25 0.74 25.22
CA LEU A 73 -21.77 0.04 26.42
C LEU A 73 -20.66 0.83 27.14
N ARG A 74 -19.75 1.46 26.38
CA ARG A 74 -18.68 2.29 26.92
C ARG A 74 -19.23 3.59 27.50
N PHE A 75 -20.12 4.26 26.77
CA PHE A 75 -20.79 5.49 27.19
C PHE A 75 -21.62 5.26 28.45
N LEU A 76 -22.48 4.22 28.48
CA LEU A 76 -23.24 3.87 29.68
C LEU A 76 -22.31 3.56 30.86
N ARG A 77 -21.24 2.79 30.64
CA ARG A 77 -20.29 2.48 31.70
C ARG A 77 -19.58 3.72 32.22
N ASP A 78 -19.11 4.60 31.36
CA ASP A 78 -18.33 5.79 31.77
C ASP A 78 -19.27 6.84 32.41
N LEU A 79 -20.52 6.94 31.94
CA LEU A 79 -21.58 7.76 32.55
C LEU A 79 -22.01 7.23 33.92
N LEU A 80 -22.00 5.91 34.12
CA LEU A 80 -22.26 5.26 35.42
C LEU A 80 -21.04 5.32 36.35
N ALA A 81 -19.83 5.16 35.82
CA ALA A 81 -18.58 5.21 36.58
C ALA A 81 -18.23 6.63 37.08
N GLY A 82 -18.78 7.66 36.42
CA GLY A 82 -18.57 9.06 36.79
C GLY A 82 -19.29 9.51 38.07
N ARG A 83 -20.15 8.68 38.69
CA ARG A 83 -21.10 9.20 39.72
C ARG A 83 -20.83 8.87 41.18
N ARG A 84 -19.78 8.13 41.56
CA ARG A 84 -19.22 8.11 42.94
C ARG A 84 -18.00 7.20 42.99
N ARG A 85 -16.80 7.78 43.09
CA ARG A 85 -15.66 7.06 43.68
C ARG A 85 -15.99 6.91 45.16
N SER A 86 -16.54 5.77 45.58
CA SER A 86 -16.70 5.51 47.02
C SER A 86 -15.31 5.41 47.62
N GLU A 87 -15.04 6.30 48.57
CA GLU A 87 -13.80 6.32 49.33
C GLU A 87 -13.58 5.01 50.08
N THR A 88 -12.30 4.79 50.29
CA THR A 88 -11.59 3.61 50.75
C THR A 88 -11.71 3.44 52.25
N GLU A 89 -12.48 2.45 52.70
CA GLU A 89 -12.31 1.90 54.04
C GLU A 89 -12.17 0.38 54.00
N HIS A 90 -11.36 -0.14 54.90
CA HIS A 90 -11.18 -1.57 55.13
C HIS A 90 -12.53 -2.11 55.61
N PHE A 91 -13.08 -3.12 54.94
CA PHE A 91 -14.33 -3.72 55.38
C PHE A 91 -14.14 -5.20 55.71
N GLN A 92 -14.81 -5.61 56.78
CA GLN A 92 -15.03 -6.98 57.15
C GLN A 92 -16.31 -7.43 56.47
N LEU A 93 -16.20 -8.49 55.66
CA LEU A 93 -17.33 -9.13 55.01
C LEU A 93 -17.81 -10.26 55.92
N GLU A 94 -19.05 -10.19 56.38
CA GLU A 94 -19.72 -11.26 57.11
C GLU A 94 -20.90 -11.79 56.31
N THR A 95 -20.85 -13.06 55.96
CA THR A 95 -21.99 -13.74 55.31
C THR A 95 -22.90 -14.33 56.36
N SER A 96 -24.21 -14.17 56.19
CA SER A 96 -25.25 -14.77 57.01
C SER A 96 -26.35 -15.37 56.13
N ASP A 97 -27.29 -16.10 56.73
CA ASP A 97 -28.40 -16.71 55.97
C ASP A 97 -29.33 -15.66 55.34
N SER A 98 -29.36 -14.44 55.89
CA SER A 98 -30.18 -13.33 55.43
C SER A 98 -29.48 -12.43 54.39
N GLY A 99 -28.15 -12.41 54.34
CA GLY A 99 -27.42 -11.54 53.41
C GLY A 99 -25.94 -11.40 53.70
N ILE A 100 -25.36 -10.33 53.16
CA ILE A 100 -23.96 -9.94 53.38
C ILE A 100 -23.93 -8.65 54.17
N VAL A 101 -23.21 -8.66 55.29
CA VAL A 101 -22.93 -7.48 56.10
C VAL A 101 -21.52 -6.99 55.78
N PHE A 102 -21.39 -5.69 55.49
CA PHE A 102 -20.12 -5.03 55.32
C PHE A 102 -19.87 -4.11 56.51
N SER A 103 -18.85 -4.41 57.31
CA SER A 103 -18.51 -3.63 58.52
C SER A 103 -17.17 -2.93 58.32
N ALA A 104 -17.09 -1.61 58.47
CA ALA A 104 -15.83 -0.89 58.37
C ALA A 104 -14.91 -1.22 59.56
N ILE A 105 -13.67 -1.60 59.28
CA ILE A 105 -12.67 -1.96 60.30
C ILE A 105 -12.06 -0.66 60.83
N GLY A 106 -12.25 -0.39 62.12
CA GLY A 106 -11.70 0.79 62.80
C GLY A 106 -12.72 1.90 63.08
N ALA A 107 -13.99 1.74 62.69
CA ALA A 107 -15.05 2.62 63.16
C ALA A 107 -15.28 2.32 64.66
N THR A 108 -14.80 3.18 65.54
CA THR A 108 -15.16 3.17 66.96
C THR A 108 -16.69 3.22 67.07
N SER A 109 -17.25 2.53 68.06
CA SER A 109 -18.66 2.13 68.23
C SER A 109 -19.72 3.26 68.26
N SER A 110 -19.39 4.47 67.82
CA SER A 110 -20.25 5.62 67.73
C SER A 110 -20.56 5.98 66.26
N GLY A 111 -21.44 5.20 65.61
CA GLY A 111 -22.36 5.78 64.62
C GLY A 111 -22.20 5.47 63.12
N LEU A 112 -21.25 4.64 62.67
CA LEU A 112 -21.31 4.15 61.28
C LEU A 112 -22.26 2.96 61.17
N THR A 113 -23.31 3.13 60.37
CA THR A 113 -24.32 2.11 60.08
C THR A 113 -23.68 0.98 59.27
N SER A 114 -23.60 -0.21 59.86
CA SER A 114 -23.30 -1.43 59.09
C SER A 114 -24.34 -1.59 57.99
N ALA A 115 -23.91 -1.54 56.73
CA ALA A 115 -24.81 -1.77 55.61
C ALA A 115 -25.02 -3.28 55.45
N GLN A 116 -26.13 -3.77 55.98
CA GLN A 116 -26.60 -5.13 55.74
C GLN A 116 -27.42 -5.15 54.44
N ASN A 117 -26.92 -5.84 53.42
CA ASN A 117 -27.64 -6.05 52.17
C ASN A 117 -28.21 -7.47 52.16
N GLN A 118 -29.49 -7.63 51.85
CA GLN A 118 -30.12 -8.94 51.77
C GLN A 118 -29.70 -9.66 50.50
N TRP A 119 -29.73 -11.00 50.50
CA TRP A 119 -29.42 -11.77 49.30
C TRP A 119 -30.30 -11.40 48.10
N SER A 120 -31.56 -11.02 48.34
CA SER A 120 -32.50 -10.57 47.30
C SER A 120 -32.09 -9.27 46.61
N ASP A 121 -31.23 -8.47 47.24
CA ASP A 121 -30.77 -7.22 46.65
C ASP A 121 -29.72 -7.47 45.55
N PHE A 122 -29.00 -8.60 45.66
CA PHE A 122 -28.01 -9.00 44.67
C PHE A 122 -28.70 -9.63 43.46
N GLN A 123 -28.35 -9.14 42.27
CA GLN A 123 -28.97 -9.60 41.03
C GLN A 123 -28.34 -10.91 40.54
N ALA A 124 -27.02 -11.02 40.68
CA ALA A 124 -26.28 -12.19 40.23
C ALA A 124 -24.85 -12.21 40.80
N TYR A 125 -24.17 -13.34 40.62
CA TYR A 125 -22.73 -13.42 40.84
C TYR A 125 -22.03 -14.00 39.61
N CYS A 126 -20.75 -13.67 39.46
CA CYS A 126 -19.86 -14.37 38.54
C CYS A 126 -18.58 -14.79 39.26
N GLN A 127 -17.95 -15.82 38.71
CA GLN A 127 -16.76 -16.42 39.29
C GLN A 127 -15.69 -16.52 38.20
N THR A 128 -14.48 -16.07 38.51
CA THR A 128 -13.26 -16.29 37.72
C THR A 128 -12.37 -17.29 38.46
N PRO A 129 -11.21 -17.71 37.90
CA PRO A 129 -10.26 -18.53 38.64
C PRO A 129 -9.85 -17.92 39.99
N ASP A 130 -9.75 -16.59 40.06
CA ASP A 130 -9.15 -15.88 41.20
C ASP A 130 -10.13 -15.02 42.01
N LEU A 131 -11.35 -14.75 41.51
CA LEU A 131 -12.29 -13.80 42.12
C LEU A 131 -13.73 -14.32 42.10
N PHE A 132 -14.52 -13.87 43.06
CA PHE A 132 -15.98 -13.78 42.98
C PHE A 132 -16.37 -12.31 42.78
N VAL A 133 -17.32 -12.04 41.89
CA VAL A 133 -17.90 -10.69 41.74
C VAL A 133 -19.41 -10.79 41.90
N LEU A 134 -19.95 -10.04 42.86
CA LEU A 134 -21.39 -9.93 43.11
C LEU A 134 -21.92 -8.60 42.58
N ALA A 135 -23.08 -8.63 41.92
CA ALA A 135 -23.74 -7.45 41.39
C ALA A 135 -24.88 -7.01 42.34
N LEU A 136 -24.81 -5.79 42.86
CA LEU A 136 -25.82 -5.16 43.72
C LEU A 136 -26.31 -3.87 43.04
N GLY A 137 -27.36 -3.98 42.23
CA GLY A 137 -27.82 -2.87 41.40
C GLY A 137 -26.74 -2.38 40.43
N LEU A 138 -26.24 -1.15 40.65
CA LEU A 138 -25.15 -0.54 39.87
C LEU A 138 -23.76 -0.73 40.53
N ALA A 139 -23.71 -1.29 41.73
CA ALA A 139 -22.48 -1.55 42.47
C ALA A 139 -22.00 -3.00 42.26
N PHE A 140 -20.69 -3.19 42.37
CA PHE A 140 -20.06 -4.52 42.30
C PHE A 140 -19.19 -4.74 43.52
N TYR A 141 -19.30 -5.93 44.10
CA TYR A 141 -18.44 -6.39 45.19
C TYR A 141 -17.51 -7.46 44.66
N VAL A 142 -16.21 -7.31 44.92
CA VAL A 142 -15.17 -8.24 44.45
C VAL A 142 -14.56 -8.91 45.67
N VAL A 143 -14.63 -10.25 45.72
CA VAL A 143 -14.04 -11.08 46.78
C VAL A 143 -12.95 -11.95 46.16
N PRO A 144 -11.67 -11.74 46.51
CA PRO A 144 -10.59 -12.60 46.03
C PRO A 144 -10.70 -14.02 46.60
N LYS A 145 -10.42 -15.04 45.78
CA LYS A 145 -10.42 -16.43 46.24
C LYS A 145 -9.20 -16.78 47.06
N ARG A 146 -8.04 -16.22 46.74
CA ARG A 146 -6.79 -16.47 47.49
C ARG A 146 -6.84 -16.03 48.94
N SER A 147 -7.79 -15.14 49.26
CA SER A 147 -7.98 -14.65 50.61
C SER A 147 -8.93 -15.52 51.41
N LEU A 148 -9.50 -16.55 50.79
CA LEU A 148 -10.28 -17.61 51.37
C LEU A 148 -9.45 -18.91 51.35
N THR A 149 -9.56 -19.72 52.39
CA THR A 149 -9.06 -21.10 52.33
C THR A 149 -9.83 -21.90 51.28
N ALA A 150 -9.30 -23.04 50.84
CA ALA A 150 -9.99 -23.92 49.89
C ALA A 150 -11.38 -24.36 50.38
N ALA A 151 -11.51 -24.63 51.69
CA ALA A 151 -12.78 -24.96 52.33
C ALA A 151 -13.76 -23.78 52.28
N GLN A 152 -13.32 -22.59 52.69
CA GLN A 152 -14.11 -21.36 52.62
C GLN A 152 -14.52 -21.00 51.19
N THR A 153 -13.66 -21.26 50.21
CA THR A 153 -13.96 -21.01 48.78
C THR A 153 -15.09 -21.91 48.28
N SER A 154 -15.04 -23.22 48.60
CA SER A 154 -16.10 -24.15 48.23
C SER A 154 -17.42 -23.83 48.93
N GLU A 155 -17.35 -23.50 50.22
CA GLU A 155 -18.52 -23.12 51.02
C GLU A 155 -19.15 -21.82 50.49
N PHE A 156 -18.36 -20.78 50.28
CA PHE A 156 -18.83 -19.52 49.73
C PHE A 156 -19.42 -19.70 48.33
N GLN A 157 -18.81 -20.53 47.49
CA GLN A 157 -19.37 -20.89 46.19
C GLN A 157 -20.71 -21.61 46.33
N ALA A 158 -20.86 -22.53 47.28
CA ALA A 158 -22.12 -23.23 47.53
C ALA A 158 -23.22 -22.23 47.93
N ILE A 159 -22.92 -21.31 48.86
CA ILE A 159 -23.83 -20.24 49.27
C ILE A 159 -24.25 -19.40 48.06
N LEU A 160 -23.29 -18.87 47.28
CA LEU A 160 -23.58 -18.05 46.10
C LEU A 160 -24.43 -18.80 45.07
N SER A 161 -24.11 -20.06 44.79
CA SER A 161 -24.85 -20.88 43.84
C SER A 161 -26.28 -21.18 44.28
N SER A 162 -26.54 -21.22 45.58
CA SER A 162 -27.87 -21.46 46.15
C SER A 162 -28.74 -20.20 46.22
N LYS A 163 -28.11 -19.02 46.39
CA LYS A 163 -28.82 -17.75 46.62
C LYS A 163 -28.92 -16.87 45.39
N LEU A 164 -27.98 -16.99 44.45
CA LEU A 164 -27.84 -16.07 43.34
C LEU A 164 -27.70 -16.82 42.01
N PRO A 165 -28.30 -16.30 40.92
CA PRO A 165 -28.05 -16.85 39.60
C PRO A 165 -26.58 -16.61 39.20
N GLN A 166 -25.92 -17.65 38.71
CA GLN A 166 -24.56 -17.56 38.21
C GLN A 166 -24.56 -16.99 36.79
N VAL A 167 -23.99 -15.79 36.61
CA VAL A 167 -23.69 -15.28 35.27
C VAL A 167 -22.36 -15.88 34.84
N THR A 168 -22.43 -16.77 33.87
CA THR A 168 -21.23 -17.21 33.16
C THR A 168 -20.72 -16.05 32.33
N ILE A 169 -19.73 -15.32 32.84
CA ILE A 169 -18.96 -14.42 32.00
C ILE A 169 -18.32 -15.32 30.94
N ARG A 170 -18.73 -15.14 29.66
CA ARG A 170 -18.05 -15.75 28.50
C ARG A 170 -16.68 -15.07 28.32
N THR A 171 -15.78 -15.21 29.28
CA THR A 171 -14.36 -14.81 29.20
C THR A 171 -13.50 -15.87 28.51
N GLY A 172 -14.11 -16.91 27.94
CA GLY A 172 -13.38 -18.04 27.37
C GLY A 172 -12.95 -17.88 25.91
N ILE A 173 -12.08 -18.80 25.50
CA ILE A 173 -11.63 -19.09 24.12
C ILE A 173 -12.77 -19.05 23.10
N ARG A 174 -14.02 -19.32 23.50
CA ARG A 174 -15.21 -19.21 22.62
C ARG A 174 -15.54 -17.77 22.21
N ALA A 175 -15.39 -16.79 23.09
CA ALA A 175 -15.58 -15.37 22.75
C ALA A 175 -14.46 -14.89 21.82
N VAL A 176 -13.23 -15.35 22.07
CA VAL A 176 -12.09 -15.12 21.18
C VAL A 176 -12.33 -15.78 19.81
N ARG A 177 -12.81 -17.04 19.77
CA ARG A 177 -13.18 -17.72 18.52
C ARG A 177 -14.26 -16.97 17.76
N HIS A 178 -15.28 -16.45 18.43
CA HIS A 178 -16.30 -15.63 17.77
C HIS A 178 -15.71 -14.32 17.21
N ALA A 179 -14.88 -13.62 17.97
CA ALA A 179 -14.21 -12.41 17.49
C ALA A 179 -13.28 -12.68 16.31
N VAL A 180 -12.49 -13.77 16.36
CA VAL A 180 -11.61 -14.21 15.27
C VAL A 180 -12.44 -14.59 14.05
N SER A 181 -13.55 -15.32 14.22
CA SER A 181 -14.42 -15.69 13.10
C SER A 181 -15.05 -14.47 12.41
N LEU A 182 -15.46 -13.46 13.17
CA LEU A 182 -15.97 -12.19 12.64
C LEU A 182 -14.87 -11.38 11.94
N GLY A 183 -13.66 -11.35 12.52
CA GLY A 183 -12.51 -10.71 11.88
C GLY A 183 -12.12 -11.38 10.56
N LEU A 184 -12.14 -12.72 10.51
CA LEU A 184 -11.84 -13.50 9.31
C LEU A 184 -12.90 -13.28 8.21
N LEU A 185 -14.19 -13.25 8.58
CA LEU A 185 -15.27 -12.92 7.65
C LEU A 185 -15.15 -11.50 7.09
N GLY A 186 -14.80 -10.53 7.94
CA GLY A 186 -14.53 -9.15 7.50
C GLY A 186 -13.32 -9.07 6.56
N TYR A 187 -12.26 -9.83 6.83
CA TYR A 187 -11.08 -9.91 5.97
C TYR A 187 -11.38 -10.56 4.62
N ILE A 188 -12.12 -11.67 4.60
CA ILE A 188 -12.57 -12.33 3.37
C ILE A 188 -13.43 -11.36 2.55
N ALA A 189 -14.39 -10.69 3.17
CA ALA A 189 -15.18 -9.66 2.49
C ALA A 189 -14.29 -8.54 1.92
N PHE A 190 -13.32 -8.05 2.68
CA PHE A 190 -12.38 -7.04 2.20
C PHE A 190 -11.53 -7.53 1.02
N PHE A 191 -11.08 -8.79 0.99
CA PHE A 191 -10.28 -9.31 -0.11
C PHE A 191 -11.10 -9.52 -1.39
N PHE A 192 -12.28 -10.13 -1.26
CA PHE A 192 -13.14 -10.39 -2.42
C PHE A 192 -13.80 -9.12 -2.96
N PHE A 193 -14.16 -8.17 -2.08
CA PHE A 193 -14.76 -6.92 -2.51
C PHE A 193 -13.74 -5.78 -2.69
N GLY A 194 -12.52 -5.91 -2.18
CA GLY A 194 -11.46 -4.91 -2.31
C GLY A 194 -11.06 -4.65 -3.75
N GLY A 195 -10.98 -5.71 -4.57
CA GLY A 195 -10.74 -5.58 -6.02
C GLY A 195 -11.89 -4.86 -6.75
N THR A 196 -13.15 -5.13 -6.37
CA THR A 196 -14.31 -4.40 -6.90
C THR A 196 -14.39 -2.97 -6.38
N ILE A 197 -13.97 -2.70 -5.14
CA ILE A 197 -13.89 -1.36 -4.57
C ILE A 197 -12.79 -0.58 -5.27
N GLN A 198 -11.60 -1.15 -5.51
CA GLN A 198 -10.54 -0.50 -6.27
C GLN A 198 -11.02 -0.16 -7.69
N ARG A 199 -11.66 -1.11 -8.40
CA ARG A 199 -12.22 -0.82 -9.72
C ARG A 199 -13.33 0.24 -9.68
N ALA A 200 -14.22 0.20 -8.69
CA ALA A 200 -15.31 1.17 -8.55
C ALA A 200 -14.83 2.57 -8.10
N LEU A 201 -13.83 2.65 -7.22
CA LEU A 201 -13.19 3.90 -6.81
C LEU A 201 -12.51 4.54 -8.01
N TRP A 202 -11.75 3.76 -8.79
CA TRP A 202 -11.08 4.23 -9.99
C TRP A 202 -12.07 4.60 -11.10
N TRP A 203 -13.17 3.87 -11.29
CA TRP A 203 -14.24 4.23 -12.24
C TRP A 203 -15.05 5.46 -11.80
N GLY A 204 -15.32 5.63 -10.50
CA GLY A 204 -16.07 6.77 -9.96
C GLY A 204 -15.25 8.06 -9.89
N LEU A 205 -13.92 7.96 -9.75
CA LEU A 205 -12.99 9.10 -9.78
C LEU A 205 -12.62 9.51 -11.21
N ARG A 206 -12.68 8.61 -12.19
CA ARG A 206 -12.45 8.92 -13.62
C ARG A 206 -13.27 10.09 -14.16
N PRO A 207 -14.59 10.23 -13.94
CA PRO A 207 -15.33 11.39 -14.46
C PRO A 207 -14.95 12.72 -13.77
N PHE A 208 -14.39 12.70 -12.56
CA PHE A 208 -13.92 13.92 -11.89
C PHE A 208 -12.47 14.29 -12.24
N GLN A 209 -11.60 13.30 -12.54
CA GLN A 209 -10.26 13.56 -13.07
C GLN A 209 -10.30 13.92 -14.57
N ALA A 210 -11.08 13.19 -15.38
CA ALA A 210 -11.24 13.51 -16.80
C ALA A 210 -11.96 14.86 -17.02
N ARG A 211 -12.95 15.23 -16.19
CA ARG A 211 -13.58 16.56 -16.33
C ARG A 211 -12.74 17.73 -15.80
N ARG A 212 -11.74 17.49 -14.94
CA ARG A 212 -10.75 18.53 -14.58
C ARG A 212 -9.65 18.65 -15.64
N ALA A 213 -9.19 17.55 -16.22
CA ALA A 213 -8.22 17.57 -17.32
C ALA A 213 -8.79 18.20 -18.61
N VAL A 214 -10.04 17.91 -18.96
CA VAL A 214 -10.67 18.46 -20.18
C VAL A 214 -11.04 19.95 -20.06
N ARG A 215 -11.23 20.48 -18.84
CA ARG A 215 -11.49 21.93 -18.64
C ARG A 215 -10.27 22.76 -18.30
N SER A 216 -9.12 22.14 -18.03
CA SER A 216 -7.83 22.81 -17.96
C SER A 216 -6.86 22.34 -19.03
N SER A 217 -7.35 22.07 -20.24
CA SER A 217 -6.57 22.30 -21.46
C SER A 217 -6.40 23.81 -21.65
N ALA A 218 -5.86 24.49 -20.63
CA ALA A 218 -5.16 25.73 -20.84
C ALA A 218 -4.11 25.38 -21.87
N SER A 219 -4.21 25.98 -23.05
CA SER A 219 -3.26 25.84 -24.16
C SER A 219 -1.86 25.57 -23.59
N VAL A 220 -1.36 24.34 -23.75
CA VAL A 220 0.00 24.01 -23.33
C VAL A 220 0.88 25.03 -24.07
N ARG A 221 1.48 25.96 -23.32
CA ARG A 221 2.36 26.95 -23.92
C ARG A 221 3.56 26.17 -24.43
N LEU A 222 3.61 25.97 -25.74
CA LEU A 222 4.73 25.30 -26.36
C LEU A 222 5.98 26.15 -26.09
N PRO A 223 7.01 25.57 -25.46
CA PRO A 223 8.26 26.29 -25.23
C PRO A 223 8.91 26.63 -26.57
N GLN A 224 9.80 27.61 -26.57
CA GLN A 224 10.57 27.94 -27.76
C GLN A 224 11.38 26.71 -28.22
N PRO A 225 11.22 26.23 -29.47
CA PRO A 225 11.99 25.11 -29.98
C PRO A 225 13.49 25.42 -29.98
N ALA A 226 14.30 24.45 -29.61
CA ALA A 226 15.74 24.51 -29.77
C ALA A 226 16.12 24.47 -31.26
N SER A 227 17.10 25.28 -31.64
CA SER A 227 17.65 25.23 -32.99
C SER A 227 18.65 24.09 -33.15
N PRO A 228 18.88 23.55 -34.36
CA PRO A 228 19.78 22.41 -34.56
C PRO A 228 21.21 22.65 -34.07
N ASP A 229 21.70 23.89 -34.13
CA ASP A 229 23.01 24.29 -33.59
C ASP A 229 23.08 24.25 -32.06
N GLN A 230 21.95 24.19 -31.36
CA GLN A 230 21.90 24.00 -29.90
C GLN A 230 21.87 22.52 -29.51
N LEU A 231 21.71 21.61 -30.48
CA LEU A 231 21.66 20.17 -30.29
C LEU A 231 22.97 19.57 -30.80
N HIS A 232 23.77 19.02 -29.90
CA HIS A 232 25.04 18.37 -30.26
C HIS A 232 24.95 16.93 -29.78
N GLY A 233 25.02 16.01 -30.74
CA GLY A 233 25.14 14.58 -30.51
C GLY A 233 26.26 14.05 -31.40
N PHE A 234 26.82 12.91 -31.03
CA PHE A 234 27.92 12.27 -31.76
C PHE A 234 27.54 10.85 -32.14
N GLY A 235 28.03 10.39 -33.30
CA GLY A 235 27.78 9.05 -33.82
C GLY A 235 26.72 8.97 -34.91
N GLN A 236 26.26 7.75 -35.17
CA GLN A 236 25.32 7.42 -36.23
C GLN A 236 24.05 6.79 -35.64
N ILE A 237 22.89 7.19 -36.14
CA ILE A 237 21.60 6.68 -35.69
C ILE A 237 21.11 5.65 -36.71
N TYR A 238 20.86 4.44 -36.22
CA TYR A 238 20.34 3.32 -36.97
C TYR A 238 18.91 3.01 -36.50
N VAL A 239 17.96 3.01 -37.43
CA VAL A 239 16.58 2.59 -37.17
C VAL A 239 16.45 1.14 -37.59
N VAL A 240 16.03 0.28 -36.67
CA VAL A 240 15.88 -1.16 -36.88
C VAL A 240 14.39 -1.51 -36.92
N PRO A 241 13.84 -1.82 -38.11
CA PRO A 241 12.50 -2.39 -38.21
C PRO A 241 12.47 -3.75 -37.51
N ILE A 242 11.48 -4.02 -36.66
CA ILE A 242 11.29 -5.31 -35.99
C ILE A 242 9.89 -5.84 -36.31
N GLY A 243 9.84 -6.95 -37.05
CA GLY A 243 8.60 -7.49 -37.61
C GLY A 243 8.13 -6.74 -38.86
N ASP A 244 6.82 -6.69 -39.07
CA ASP A 244 6.21 -6.01 -40.22
C ASP A 244 5.97 -4.52 -39.93
N THR A 245 7.00 -3.71 -40.14
CA THR A 245 6.98 -2.26 -39.87
C THR A 245 7.17 -1.39 -41.10
N ALA A 246 7.01 -1.97 -42.30
CA ALA A 246 7.17 -1.25 -43.56
C ALA A 246 6.27 -0.01 -43.65
N SER A 247 5.09 -0.05 -43.01
CA SER A 247 4.16 1.09 -42.96
C SER A 247 4.53 2.18 -41.94
N LEU A 248 5.38 1.88 -40.96
CA LEU A 248 5.74 2.82 -39.89
C LEU A 248 6.94 3.70 -40.28
N ILE A 249 7.95 3.12 -40.93
CA ILE A 249 9.17 3.83 -41.31
C ILE A 249 9.02 4.34 -42.74
N SER A 250 8.27 5.44 -42.89
CA SER A 250 8.04 6.06 -44.19
C SER A 250 9.21 6.97 -44.62
N PRO A 251 9.41 7.19 -45.93
CA PRO A 251 10.34 8.20 -46.41
C PRO A 251 10.06 9.61 -45.88
N SER A 252 8.79 9.96 -45.61
CA SER A 252 8.41 11.26 -45.02
C SER A 252 8.95 11.43 -43.60
N LEU A 253 8.95 10.37 -42.79
CA LEU A 253 9.50 10.38 -41.44
C LEU A 253 11.01 10.63 -41.48
N LEU A 254 11.75 9.92 -42.34
CA LEU A 254 13.19 10.12 -42.49
C LEU A 254 13.53 11.53 -42.98
N GLN A 255 12.76 12.02 -43.96
CA GLN A 255 12.92 13.37 -44.47
C GLN A 255 12.63 14.44 -43.40
N TYR A 256 11.65 14.22 -42.53
CA TYR A 256 11.35 15.10 -41.40
C TYR A 256 12.59 15.30 -40.52
N TYR A 257 13.24 14.22 -40.05
CA TYR A 257 14.42 14.32 -39.18
C TYR A 257 15.61 15.00 -39.87
N ARG A 258 15.81 14.70 -41.17
CA ARG A 258 16.84 15.36 -41.97
C ARG A 258 16.59 16.86 -42.09
N SER A 259 15.36 17.27 -42.39
CA SER A 259 15.02 18.69 -42.57
C SER A 259 15.01 19.47 -41.25
N LYS A 260 14.51 18.85 -40.17
CA LYS A 260 14.25 19.55 -38.92
C LYS A 260 15.47 19.62 -38.02
N TYR A 261 16.23 18.52 -37.95
CA TYR A 261 17.34 18.37 -37.02
C TYR A 261 18.69 18.15 -37.71
N GLY A 262 18.73 18.10 -39.05
CA GLY A 262 19.95 17.76 -39.79
C GLY A 262 20.40 16.31 -39.61
N LEU A 263 19.54 15.43 -39.08
CA LEU A 263 19.87 14.05 -38.75
C LEU A 263 19.71 13.13 -39.96
N LEU A 264 20.72 12.30 -40.22
CA LEU A 264 20.63 11.21 -41.17
C LEU A 264 20.33 9.92 -40.40
N LEU A 265 19.11 9.39 -40.59
CA LEU A 265 18.71 8.11 -40.00
C LEU A 265 18.99 6.97 -40.99
N HIS A 266 19.80 6.01 -40.59
CA HIS A 266 20.12 4.83 -41.40
C HIS A 266 19.15 3.69 -41.09
N VAL A 267 18.28 3.32 -42.03
CA VAL A 267 17.35 2.20 -41.84
C VAL A 267 18.08 0.88 -42.15
N LEU A 268 18.15 0.00 -41.16
CA LEU A 268 18.72 -1.34 -41.30
C LEU A 268 17.68 -2.36 -41.80
N PRO A 269 18.08 -3.56 -42.27
CA PRO A 269 17.14 -4.62 -42.59
C PRO A 269 16.20 -4.97 -41.41
N SER A 270 15.02 -5.51 -41.72
CA SER A 270 14.07 -5.89 -40.66
C SER A 270 14.57 -7.11 -39.88
N VAL A 271 14.41 -7.08 -38.56
CA VAL A 271 14.65 -8.21 -37.65
C VAL A 271 13.32 -8.92 -37.42
N PRO A 272 13.21 -10.24 -37.68
CA PRO A 272 11.99 -10.97 -37.36
C PRO A 272 11.75 -10.99 -35.84
N VAL A 273 10.49 -10.89 -35.42
CA VAL A 273 10.13 -11.00 -34.00
C VAL A 273 10.38 -12.44 -33.54
N PRO A 274 11.31 -12.70 -32.62
CA PRO A 274 11.57 -14.05 -32.17
C PRO A 274 10.46 -14.55 -31.26
N GLU A 275 10.17 -15.86 -31.32
CA GLU A 275 9.12 -16.48 -30.48
C GLU A 275 9.35 -16.28 -28.98
N TRP A 276 10.61 -16.26 -28.55
CA TRP A 276 10.99 -16.06 -27.14
C TRP A 276 10.78 -14.64 -26.63
N ALA A 277 10.65 -13.63 -27.51
CA ALA A 277 10.34 -12.28 -27.07
C ALA A 277 8.85 -12.10 -26.74
N ARG A 278 7.99 -13.10 -26.99
CA ARG A 278 6.55 -13.01 -26.72
C ARG A 278 6.21 -13.64 -25.37
N ASP A 279 5.66 -12.82 -24.47
CA ASP A 279 4.98 -13.32 -23.26
C ASP A 279 3.66 -13.99 -23.67
N GLN A 280 3.61 -15.32 -23.58
CA GLN A 280 2.45 -16.11 -23.97
C GLN A 280 1.20 -15.81 -23.14
N ALA A 281 1.34 -15.41 -21.88
CA ALA A 281 0.20 -15.09 -21.03
C ALA A 281 -0.42 -13.74 -21.40
N ARG A 282 0.41 -12.79 -21.84
CA ARG A 282 -0.03 -11.42 -22.17
C ARG A 282 -0.26 -11.19 -23.66
N GLN A 283 0.30 -12.06 -24.50
CA GLN A 283 0.39 -11.87 -25.96
C GLN A 283 1.06 -10.55 -26.34
N GLN A 284 2.06 -10.15 -25.55
CA GLN A 284 2.83 -8.90 -25.71
C GLN A 284 4.32 -9.21 -25.88
N LEU A 285 5.06 -8.30 -26.49
CA LEU A 285 6.50 -8.40 -26.63
C LEU A 285 7.21 -7.84 -25.39
N VAL A 286 8.27 -8.53 -24.98
CA VAL A 286 9.18 -8.12 -23.91
C VAL A 286 10.30 -7.27 -24.52
N ALA A 287 10.41 -6.01 -24.11
CA ALA A 287 11.33 -5.04 -24.70
C ALA A 287 12.81 -5.49 -24.64
N ASP A 288 13.23 -6.04 -23.50
CA ASP A 288 14.61 -6.51 -23.29
C ASP A 288 14.98 -7.63 -24.27
N GLU A 289 14.01 -8.50 -24.56
CA GLU A 289 14.21 -9.61 -25.49
C GLU A 289 14.31 -9.10 -26.95
N LEU A 290 13.56 -8.05 -27.30
CA LEU A 290 13.73 -7.39 -28.62
C LEU A 290 15.08 -6.68 -28.75
N LEU A 291 15.58 -6.05 -27.68
CA LEU A 291 16.90 -5.44 -27.67
C LEU A 291 17.99 -6.49 -27.88
N GLU A 292 17.87 -7.65 -27.23
CA GLU A 292 18.79 -8.76 -27.42
C GLU A 292 18.74 -9.31 -28.85
N ALA A 293 17.54 -9.41 -29.45
CA ALA A 293 17.39 -9.81 -30.85
C ALA A 293 18.08 -8.84 -31.81
N MET A 294 17.93 -7.53 -31.59
CA MET A 294 18.62 -6.49 -32.37
C MET A 294 20.14 -6.58 -32.24
N ARG A 295 20.67 -6.80 -31.03
CA ARG A 295 22.12 -6.95 -30.80
C ARG A 295 22.69 -8.14 -31.55
N ARG A 296 21.99 -9.28 -31.53
CA ARG A 296 22.40 -10.48 -32.28
C ARG A 296 22.35 -10.27 -33.80
N ALA A 297 21.38 -9.51 -34.29
CA ALA A 297 21.27 -9.18 -35.70
C ALA A 297 22.35 -8.18 -36.17
N TYR A 298 22.76 -7.25 -35.30
CA TYR A 298 23.67 -6.14 -35.63
C TYR A 298 24.81 -5.97 -34.62
N PRO A 299 25.67 -6.99 -34.42
CA PRO A 299 26.69 -6.98 -33.36
C PRO A 299 27.74 -5.88 -33.56
N GLN A 300 28.09 -5.53 -34.80
CA GLN A 300 29.07 -4.48 -35.08
C GLN A 300 28.56 -3.09 -34.69
N GLN A 301 27.29 -2.78 -35.03
CA GLN A 301 26.65 -1.52 -34.66
C GLN A 301 26.39 -1.48 -33.15
N ALA A 302 26.02 -2.60 -32.54
CA ALA A 302 25.77 -2.67 -31.10
C ALA A 302 27.05 -2.52 -30.26
N ALA A 303 28.20 -2.99 -30.76
CA ALA A 303 29.49 -2.86 -30.08
C ALA A 303 30.16 -1.48 -30.30
N SER A 304 29.71 -0.71 -31.28
CA SER A 304 30.30 0.58 -31.62
C SER A 304 29.80 1.68 -30.68
N PRO A 305 30.68 2.37 -29.93
CA PRO A 305 30.28 3.45 -29.01
C PRO A 305 29.70 4.67 -29.74
N ASN A 306 29.95 4.79 -31.06
CA ASN A 306 29.46 5.87 -31.92
C ASN A 306 28.21 5.44 -32.70
N SER A 307 27.45 4.47 -32.22
CA SER A 307 26.30 3.91 -32.92
C SER A 307 25.12 3.74 -31.97
N ILE A 308 23.96 4.22 -32.42
CA ILE A 308 22.71 4.15 -31.65
C ILE A 308 21.71 3.36 -32.46
N LEU A 309 21.22 2.26 -31.88
CA LEU A 309 20.21 1.42 -32.48
C LEU A 309 18.85 1.73 -31.84
N ILE A 310 17.86 2.11 -32.66
CA ILE A 310 16.49 2.35 -32.23
C ILE A 310 15.58 1.33 -32.91
N GLY A 311 15.03 0.41 -32.13
CA GLY A 311 14.06 -0.58 -32.60
C GLY A 311 12.66 0.03 -32.79
N VAL A 312 12.02 -0.28 -33.91
CA VAL A 312 10.63 0.11 -34.20
C VAL A 312 9.81 -1.13 -34.49
N THR A 313 8.72 -1.33 -33.76
CA THR A 313 7.77 -2.46 -33.96
C THR A 313 6.34 -1.94 -34.01
N ASN A 314 5.46 -2.67 -34.71
CA ASN A 314 4.01 -2.43 -34.74
C ASN A 314 3.23 -3.29 -33.72
N GLU A 315 3.92 -4.20 -33.04
CA GLU A 315 3.36 -5.07 -32.01
C GLU A 315 3.34 -4.40 -30.62
N ASP A 316 2.44 -4.86 -29.75
CA ASP A 316 2.28 -4.32 -28.40
C ASP A 316 3.47 -4.75 -27.52
N ILE A 317 4.29 -3.78 -27.11
CA ILE A 317 5.32 -3.95 -26.08
C ILE A 317 4.67 -3.67 -24.73
N TYR A 318 5.12 -4.33 -23.66
CA TYR A 318 4.60 -4.27 -22.28
C TYR A 318 4.38 -2.85 -21.66
N THR A 319 4.61 -1.74 -22.37
CA THR A 319 4.60 -0.39 -21.80
C THR A 319 3.82 0.66 -22.59
N ALA A 320 3.37 0.46 -23.85
CA ALA A 320 2.58 1.47 -24.57
C ALA A 320 1.83 0.97 -25.82
N ARG A 321 0.56 1.36 -25.99
CA ARG A 321 -0.27 1.07 -27.18
C ARG A 321 -0.51 2.31 -28.04
N LEU A 322 0.10 2.38 -29.23
CA LEU A 322 0.06 3.61 -30.04
C LEU A 322 -1.16 3.79 -30.96
N ASN A 323 -1.88 2.73 -31.31
CA ASN A 323 -2.98 2.80 -32.28
C ASN A 323 -4.35 2.96 -31.56
N PRO A 324 -5.14 4.02 -31.86
CA PRO A 324 -6.49 4.19 -31.30
C PRO A 324 -7.42 2.99 -31.55
N ALA A 325 -7.22 2.23 -32.63
CA ALA A 325 -8.02 1.07 -32.98
C ALA A 325 -8.04 -0.01 -31.88
N TYR A 326 -6.97 -0.10 -31.07
CA TYR A 326 -6.94 -1.01 -29.91
C TYR A 326 -7.96 -0.63 -28.82
N TYR A 327 -8.50 0.60 -28.86
CA TYR A 327 -9.52 1.11 -27.95
C TYR A 327 -10.90 1.23 -28.61
N GLY A 328 -11.07 0.69 -29.83
CA GLY A 328 -12.33 0.75 -30.58
C GLY A 328 -12.56 2.05 -31.34
N GLU A 329 -11.57 2.96 -31.36
CA GLU A 329 -11.61 4.19 -32.15
C GLU A 329 -11.21 3.93 -33.61
N PRO A 330 -11.66 4.73 -34.58
CA PRO A 330 -11.24 4.57 -35.98
C PRO A 330 -9.73 4.76 -36.11
N ALA A 331 -9.11 3.96 -36.99
CA ALA A 331 -7.70 4.12 -37.31
C ALA A 331 -7.45 5.53 -37.87
N ALA A 332 -6.49 6.24 -37.28
CA ALA A 332 -6.08 7.59 -37.68
C ALA A 332 -4.58 7.56 -38.05
N PRO A 333 -4.22 7.30 -39.33
CA PRO A 333 -2.82 7.13 -39.74
C PRO A 333 -1.93 8.34 -39.44
N SER A 334 -2.47 9.55 -39.60
CA SER A 334 -1.75 10.79 -39.27
C SER A 334 -1.43 10.90 -37.78
N LEU A 335 -2.36 10.49 -36.91
CA LEU A 335 -2.15 10.47 -35.46
C LEU A 335 -1.08 9.45 -35.06
N LEU A 336 -1.09 8.27 -35.70
CA LEU A 336 -0.06 7.26 -35.50
C LEU A 336 1.33 7.78 -35.90
N GLU A 337 1.45 8.45 -37.05
CA GLU A 337 2.71 9.07 -37.49
C GLU A 337 3.19 10.16 -36.52
N THR A 338 2.30 11.01 -36.02
CA THR A 338 2.63 12.00 -34.97
C THR A 338 3.12 11.34 -33.69
N ARG A 339 2.42 10.32 -33.19
CA ARG A 339 2.82 9.58 -31.97
C ARG A 339 4.18 8.89 -32.13
N LEU A 340 4.40 8.23 -33.27
CA LEU A 340 5.68 7.60 -33.60
C LEU A 340 6.80 8.65 -33.62
N ARG A 341 6.58 9.77 -34.30
CA ARG A 341 7.55 10.87 -34.38
C ARG A 341 7.88 11.43 -33.00
N LYS A 342 6.91 11.61 -32.11
CA LYS A 342 7.16 12.08 -30.76
C LYS A 342 8.02 11.10 -29.96
N LEU A 343 7.68 9.82 -29.97
CA LEU A 343 8.45 8.79 -29.26
C LEU A 343 9.85 8.60 -29.84
N LEU A 344 9.97 8.59 -31.16
CA LEU A 344 11.26 8.48 -31.83
C LEU A 344 12.14 9.71 -31.54
N THR A 345 11.56 10.91 -31.58
CA THR A 345 12.26 12.16 -31.21
C THR A 345 12.70 12.09 -29.74
N LYS A 346 11.82 11.70 -28.81
CA LYS A 346 12.18 11.53 -27.41
C LYS A 346 13.38 10.58 -27.22
N ASN A 347 13.37 9.42 -27.89
CA ASN A 347 14.46 8.45 -27.81
C ASN A 347 15.78 8.95 -28.42
N ILE A 348 15.72 9.69 -29.54
CA ILE A 348 16.88 10.38 -30.12
C ILE A 348 17.44 11.42 -29.13
N GLY A 349 16.56 12.21 -28.50
CA GLY A 349 16.95 13.21 -27.50
C GLY A 349 17.75 12.62 -26.36
N ILE A 350 17.25 11.52 -25.80
CA ILE A 350 17.90 10.85 -24.66
C ILE A 350 19.18 10.15 -25.09
N SER A 351 19.16 9.42 -26.21
CA SER A 351 20.25 8.50 -26.57
C SER A 351 21.35 9.16 -27.39
N PHE A 352 21.02 10.09 -28.29
CA PHE A 352 21.96 10.72 -29.22
C PHE A 352 22.43 12.10 -28.74
N TYR A 353 21.51 12.91 -28.21
CA TYR A 353 21.83 14.25 -27.72
C TYR A 353 22.15 14.29 -26.22
N GLY A 354 21.96 13.19 -25.48
CA GLY A 354 22.21 13.12 -24.04
C GLY A 354 21.30 14.05 -23.22
N LEU A 355 20.09 14.35 -23.71
CA LEU A 355 19.16 15.28 -23.04
C LEU A 355 18.47 14.61 -21.86
N GLU A 356 18.19 15.38 -20.82
CA GLU A 356 17.46 14.90 -19.65
C GLU A 356 15.94 14.93 -19.86
N LEU A 357 15.24 13.98 -19.23
CA LEU A 357 13.79 13.98 -19.16
C LEU A 357 13.28 15.19 -18.35
N THR A 358 12.13 15.74 -18.73
CA THR A 358 11.55 16.94 -18.09
C THR A 358 10.12 16.71 -17.63
N SER A 359 9.66 17.49 -16.65
CA SER A 359 8.24 17.54 -16.24
C SER A 359 7.43 18.56 -17.03
N ASP A 360 8.05 19.24 -18.01
CA ASP A 360 7.35 20.15 -18.92
C ASP A 360 6.60 19.37 -20.01
N ARG A 361 5.26 19.34 -19.92
CA ARG A 361 4.39 18.71 -20.92
C ARG A 361 4.55 19.33 -22.31
N GLY A 362 5.01 20.58 -22.43
CA GLY A 362 5.28 21.21 -23.72
C GLY A 362 6.53 20.68 -24.44
N SER A 363 7.37 19.89 -23.77
CA SER A 363 8.56 19.29 -24.35
C SER A 363 8.31 17.87 -24.86
N VAL A 364 9.02 17.47 -25.92
CA VAL A 364 9.06 16.08 -26.39
C VAL A 364 9.75 15.14 -25.38
N LEU A 365 10.51 15.68 -24.43
CA LEU A 365 11.19 14.94 -23.35
C LEU A 365 10.33 14.79 -22.09
N TYR A 366 9.03 15.07 -22.16
CA TYR A 366 8.12 14.91 -21.03
C TYR A 366 8.18 13.49 -20.45
N ASN A 367 8.42 13.38 -19.15
CA ASN A 367 8.75 12.12 -18.49
C ASN A 367 7.53 11.27 -18.10
N ASP A 368 6.38 11.90 -17.90
CA ASP A 368 5.20 11.29 -17.28
C ASP A 368 4.14 10.94 -18.34
N ILE A 369 4.48 10.02 -19.26
CA ILE A 369 3.57 9.54 -20.30
C ILE A 369 2.80 8.33 -19.78
N GLU A 370 1.75 8.56 -19.00
CA GLU A 370 0.93 7.48 -18.41
C GLU A 370 -0.08 6.91 -19.42
N ASP A 371 -0.51 7.71 -20.41
CA ASP A 371 -1.53 7.34 -21.38
C ASP A 371 -1.39 8.06 -22.74
N MET A 372 -2.30 7.71 -23.66
CA MET A 372 -2.31 8.24 -25.03
C MET A 372 -2.74 9.70 -25.11
N GLU A 373 -3.61 10.16 -24.20
CA GLU A 373 -4.00 11.57 -24.12
C GLU A 373 -2.79 12.44 -23.74
N THR A 374 -1.95 11.91 -22.85
CA THR A 374 -0.72 12.56 -22.43
C THR A 374 0.31 12.60 -23.55
N LEU A 375 0.46 11.49 -24.29
CA LEU A 375 1.30 11.43 -25.50
C LEU A 375 0.82 12.41 -26.59
N ASP A 376 -0.48 12.54 -26.78
CA ASP A 376 -1.05 13.44 -27.79
C ASP A 376 -0.90 14.91 -27.40
N ALA A 377 -0.94 15.20 -26.11
CA ALA A 377 -0.79 16.56 -25.59
C ALA A 377 0.66 17.01 -25.43
N MET A 378 1.64 16.10 -25.42
CA MET A 378 3.04 16.51 -25.28
C MET A 378 3.59 17.20 -26.53
N GLY A 379 4.62 18.03 -26.40
CA GLY A 379 5.26 18.69 -27.54
C GLY A 379 5.96 17.73 -28.51
N GLU A 380 6.26 18.21 -29.72
CA GLU A 380 7.08 17.47 -30.73
C GLU A 380 8.53 17.97 -30.81
N ASP A 381 8.85 19.04 -30.08
CA ASP A 381 10.12 19.75 -30.15
C ASP A 381 10.91 19.60 -28.85
N TYR A 382 12.23 19.58 -28.99
CA TYR A 382 13.11 19.92 -27.87
C TYR A 382 12.99 21.42 -27.63
N SER A 383 12.83 21.83 -26.38
CA SER A 383 12.88 23.24 -26.01
C SER A 383 14.32 23.74 -25.89
N VAL A 384 14.52 25.06 -25.99
CA VAL A 384 15.81 25.70 -25.64
C VAL A 384 16.27 25.32 -24.23
N ARG A 385 15.32 25.08 -23.31
CA ARG A 385 15.63 24.61 -21.95
C ARG A 385 16.20 23.20 -21.98
N ASP A 386 15.57 22.29 -22.72
CA ASP A 386 16.03 20.90 -22.87
C ASP A 386 17.44 20.85 -23.45
N ALA A 387 17.72 21.63 -24.50
CA ALA A 387 19.04 21.67 -25.14
C ALA A 387 20.17 22.16 -24.20
N ARG A 388 19.84 22.96 -23.18
CA ARG A 388 20.76 23.41 -22.12
C ARG A 388 20.89 22.40 -20.98
N THR A 389 19.81 21.68 -20.68
CA THR A 389 19.79 20.63 -19.66
C THR A 389 20.26 19.31 -20.29
N ARG A 390 21.57 19.25 -20.54
CA ARG A 390 22.23 18.02 -20.95
C ARG A 390 22.65 17.24 -19.73
N ARG A 391 22.57 15.92 -19.84
CA ARG A 391 23.32 15.05 -18.95
C ARG A 391 24.78 15.47 -19.10
N ASN A 392 25.40 15.95 -18.02
CA ASN A 392 26.83 16.21 -18.02
C ASN A 392 27.51 14.84 -18.19
N GLU A 393 27.79 14.44 -19.44
CA GLU A 393 28.55 13.23 -19.75
C GLU A 393 30.03 13.38 -19.37
N THR A 394 30.48 14.61 -19.11
CA THR A 394 31.57 14.80 -18.16
C THR A 394 31.06 14.40 -16.79
N HIS A 395 31.00 13.09 -16.56
CA HIS A 395 31.06 12.53 -15.22
C HIS A 395 32.20 13.27 -14.54
N GLU A 396 31.88 14.23 -13.66
CA GLU A 396 32.91 14.74 -12.77
C GLU A 396 33.43 13.51 -12.05
N GLU A 397 34.73 13.25 -12.21
CA GLU A 397 35.44 12.14 -11.61
C GLU A 397 35.13 12.15 -10.11
N GLY A 398 34.16 11.34 -9.67
CA GLY A 398 33.62 11.39 -8.30
C GLY A 398 32.10 11.31 -8.12
N ASP A 399 31.27 11.41 -9.17
CA ASP A 399 29.82 11.24 -9.00
C ASP A 399 29.50 9.80 -8.51
N PRO A 400 28.76 9.63 -7.39
CA PRO A 400 28.54 8.32 -6.78
C PRO A 400 27.59 7.46 -7.63
N CYS A 401 28.15 6.40 -8.22
CA CYS A 401 27.42 5.30 -8.82
C CYS A 401 27.34 4.13 -7.85
N PHE A 402 26.16 3.52 -7.76
CA PHE A 402 26.03 2.21 -7.15
C PHE A 402 26.15 1.16 -8.25
N THR A 403 27.24 0.43 -8.21
CA THR A 403 27.60 -0.55 -9.23
C THR A 403 27.37 -1.96 -8.69
N LEU A 404 26.58 -2.74 -9.41
CA LEU A 404 26.37 -4.17 -9.13
C LEU A 404 26.99 -4.99 -10.27
N PRO A 405 28.22 -5.51 -10.09
CA PRO A 405 28.83 -6.43 -11.04
C PRO A 405 28.18 -7.82 -10.97
N HIS A 406 27.96 -8.44 -12.12
CA HIS A 406 27.44 -9.79 -12.25
C HIS A 406 28.21 -10.56 -13.32
N TYR A 407 28.85 -11.67 -12.94
CA TYR A 407 29.60 -12.53 -13.86
C TYR A 407 28.76 -13.74 -14.25
N TYR A 408 28.62 -13.97 -15.56
CA TYR A 408 27.84 -15.11 -16.06
C TYR A 408 28.69 -16.34 -16.39
N SER A 409 30.00 -16.18 -16.55
CA SER A 409 30.89 -17.30 -16.85
C SER A 409 31.05 -18.21 -15.62
N PRO A 410 30.84 -19.55 -15.76
CA PRO A 410 31.08 -20.50 -14.67
C PRO A 410 32.52 -20.46 -14.14
N GLN A 411 33.47 -20.06 -14.99
CA GLN A 411 34.89 -19.95 -14.64
C GLN A 411 35.21 -18.69 -13.82
N LYS A 412 34.32 -17.69 -13.85
CA LYS A 412 34.45 -16.40 -13.14
C LYS A 412 33.29 -16.15 -12.18
N GLN A 413 32.64 -17.20 -11.66
CA GLN A 413 31.64 -17.05 -10.58
C GLN A 413 32.30 -16.50 -9.31
N ARG A 414 32.52 -15.19 -9.27
CA ARG A 414 32.90 -14.43 -8.10
C ARG A 414 31.69 -13.62 -7.65
N THR A 415 31.39 -13.68 -6.36
CA THR A 415 30.42 -12.80 -5.71
C THR A 415 31.13 -11.51 -5.35
N ASP A 416 31.19 -10.59 -6.31
CA ASP A 416 31.61 -9.23 -6.03
C ASP A 416 30.46 -8.50 -5.34
N SER A 417 30.75 -7.87 -4.20
CA SER A 417 29.77 -7.04 -3.51
C SER A 417 29.43 -5.82 -4.36
N ALA A 418 28.17 -5.39 -4.33
CA ALA A 418 27.81 -4.09 -4.85
C ALA A 418 28.64 -3.00 -4.15
N TYR A 419 29.13 -2.03 -4.91
CA TYR A 419 29.97 -0.97 -4.35
C TYR A 419 29.52 0.41 -4.81
N LEU A 420 29.81 1.41 -3.98
CA LEU A 420 29.61 2.80 -4.31
C LEU A 420 30.96 3.39 -4.73
N ALA A 421 31.13 3.70 -6.01
CA ALA A 421 32.35 4.33 -6.53
C ALA A 421 31.99 5.43 -7.54
N GLY A 422 33.00 6.19 -7.99
CA GLY A 422 32.84 7.04 -9.15
C GLY A 422 32.41 6.20 -10.36
N CYS A 423 31.55 6.74 -11.22
CA CYS A 423 31.09 6.10 -12.47
C CYS A 423 32.22 6.00 -13.53
N SER A 424 33.39 5.49 -13.13
CA SER A 424 34.56 5.23 -13.94
C SER A 424 34.43 3.81 -14.48
N SER A 425 34.38 3.71 -15.79
CA SER A 425 34.09 2.46 -16.46
C SER A 425 35.31 1.56 -16.54
N THR A 426 35.28 0.42 -15.83
CA THR A 426 36.23 -0.67 -16.07
C THR A 426 35.85 -1.43 -17.34
N HIS A 427 36.22 -0.87 -18.50
CA HIS A 427 35.93 -1.39 -19.84
C HIS A 427 36.94 -2.46 -20.31
N GLY A 428 36.98 -3.63 -19.68
CA GLY A 428 37.90 -4.66 -20.19
C GLY A 428 37.73 -6.08 -19.70
N GLU A 429 36.75 -6.37 -18.84
CA GLU A 429 36.52 -7.74 -18.41
C GLU A 429 35.40 -8.38 -19.24
N THR A 430 35.77 -9.41 -20.02
CA THR A 430 34.81 -10.29 -20.67
C THR A 430 33.99 -11.05 -19.63
N ASP A 431 32.71 -11.32 -19.93
CA ASP A 431 31.73 -12.03 -19.09
C ASP A 431 31.20 -11.26 -17.86
N LEU A 432 31.22 -9.92 -17.88
CA LEU A 432 30.78 -9.05 -16.78
C LEU A 432 29.62 -8.13 -17.20
N GLU A 433 28.45 -8.30 -16.57
CA GLU A 433 27.36 -7.32 -16.61
C GLU A 433 27.46 -6.38 -15.42
N VAL A 434 27.41 -5.08 -15.70
CA VAL A 434 27.51 -4.04 -14.70
C VAL A 434 26.17 -3.30 -14.67
N LEU A 435 25.43 -3.45 -13.58
CA LEU A 435 24.28 -2.60 -13.34
C LEU A 435 24.75 -1.35 -12.60
N ASP A 436 24.79 -0.22 -13.32
CA ASP A 436 25.10 1.07 -12.73
C ASP A 436 23.81 1.83 -12.41
N VAL A 437 23.59 2.07 -11.12
CA VAL A 437 22.54 2.93 -10.62
C VAL A 437 23.14 4.30 -10.36
N TYR A 438 22.80 5.25 -11.22
CA TYR A 438 23.19 6.64 -11.05
C TYR A 438 22.30 7.26 -9.98
N LEU A 439 22.81 7.32 -8.75
CA LEU A 439 22.04 7.79 -7.59
C LEU A 439 21.57 9.24 -7.74
N ARG A 440 22.30 10.07 -8.49
CA ARG A 440 21.94 11.47 -8.76
C ARG A 440 20.65 11.62 -9.55
N TYR A 441 20.36 10.67 -10.43
CA TYR A 441 19.26 10.78 -11.40
C TYR A 441 18.12 9.78 -11.13
N GLY A 442 18.27 8.92 -10.11
CA GLY A 442 17.30 7.84 -9.83
C GLY A 442 17.07 6.92 -11.04
N MET A 443 18.04 6.83 -11.94
CA MET A 443 17.94 6.15 -13.22
C MET A 443 18.74 4.85 -13.17
N LEU A 444 18.08 3.75 -13.50
CA LEU A 444 18.72 2.46 -13.74
C LEU A 444 19.26 2.47 -15.17
N LEU A 445 20.59 2.55 -15.31
CA LEU A 445 21.26 2.32 -16.58
C LEU A 445 21.88 0.92 -16.52
N SER A 446 21.18 -0.06 -17.11
CA SER A 446 21.81 -1.36 -17.36
C SER A 446 22.77 -1.19 -18.53
N ARG A 447 24.07 -1.35 -18.27
CA ARG A 447 25.13 -1.34 -19.27
C ARG A 447 25.79 -2.72 -19.28
N ARG A 448 25.54 -3.50 -20.34
CA ARG A 448 26.19 -4.80 -20.52
C ARG A 448 27.48 -4.61 -21.31
N THR A 449 28.60 -5.04 -20.73
CA THR A 449 29.88 -5.18 -21.42
C THR A 449 30.10 -6.66 -21.71
N ASP A 450 29.97 -7.01 -22.98
CA ASP A 450 30.36 -8.28 -23.61
C ASP A 450 29.34 -9.42 -23.68
N PHE A 451 29.46 -10.13 -24.80
CA PHE A 451 28.57 -11.14 -25.33
C PHE A 451 29.12 -12.54 -25.05
N TYR A 452 28.32 -13.41 -24.44
CA TYR A 452 28.55 -14.84 -24.49
C TYR A 452 27.88 -15.38 -25.77
N LEU A 453 28.68 -15.65 -26.80
CA LEU A 453 28.25 -16.51 -27.91
C LEU A 453 28.47 -17.96 -27.45
N PRO A 454 27.42 -18.80 -27.36
CA PRO A 454 27.59 -20.24 -27.14
C PRO A 454 28.33 -20.92 -28.30
#